data_AF-A0A563DE36-F1
#
_entry.id   AF-A0A563DE36-F1
#
_cell.length_a   1.000
_cell.length_b   1.000
_cell.length_c   1.000
_cell.angle_alpha   90.00
_cell.angle_beta   90.00
_cell.angle_gamma   90.00
#
_symmetry.space_group_name_H-M   'P 1'
#
loop_
_entity.id
_entity.type
_entity.pdbx_description
1 polymer ?
#
loop_
_entity_poly.entity_id
_entity_poly.type
_entity_poly.pdbx_seq_one_letter_code
_entity_poly.pdbx_strand_id
1 'polypeptide(L)'
;MKSINDQMIALIDILKKENKIRFDADFCRSAEIARHYLVAVRKGQSNFTIKHVKNICLKYEVNANWIFGIQKNIFINIDTDM
;
A
#
# COMPACT_ATOMS: atom_id res chain seq x y z
N MET A 1 16.30 4.41 -5.86
CA MET A 1 15.49 4.55 -4.62
C MET A 1 14.03 4.42 -5.04
N LYS A 2 13.27 3.46 -4.49
CA LYS A 2 11.85 3.32 -4.86
C LYS A 2 11.05 4.46 -4.22
N SER A 3 10.16 5.10 -4.97
CA SER A 3 9.29 6.12 -4.40
C SER A 3 8.20 5.49 -3.53
N ILE A 4 7.60 6.28 -2.64
CA ILE A 4 6.43 5.86 -1.87
C ILE A 4 5.30 5.40 -2.81
N ASN A 5 5.16 6.07 -3.96
CA ASN A 5 4.17 5.67 -4.97
C ASN A 5 4.44 4.28 -5.52
N ASP A 6 5.69 3.99 -5.87
CA ASP A 6 6.05 2.68 -6.42
C ASP A 6 5.79 1.57 -5.40
N GLN A 7 6.10 1.81 -4.13
CA GLN A 7 5.84 0.84 -3.06
C GLN A 7 4.35 0.66 -2.78
N MET A 8 3.58 1.75 -2.77
CA MET A 8 2.12 1.70 -2.60
C MET A 8 1.45 0.98 -3.78
N ILE A 9 1.95 1.17 -5.01
CA ILE A 9 1.45 0.44 -6.19
C ILE A 9 1.82 -1.04 -6.08
N ALA A 10 3.06 -1.38 -5.74
CA ALA A 10 3.49 -2.77 -5.56
C ALA A 10 2.70 -3.49 -4.46
N LEU A 11 2.33 -2.76 -3.40
CA LEU A 11 1.49 -3.27 -2.32
C LEU A 11 0.12 -3.71 -2.81
N ILE A 12 -0.47 -3.05 -3.81
CA ILE A 12 -1.76 -3.49 -4.38
C ILE A 12 -1.65 -4.92 -4.91
N ASP A 13 -0.56 -5.23 -5.62
CA ASP A 13 -0.36 -6.56 -6.18
C ASP A 13 -0.08 -7.61 -5.10
N ILE A 14 0.67 -7.23 -4.05
CA ILE A 14 0.91 -8.09 -2.89
C ILE A 14 -0.43 -8.40 -2.19
N LEU A 15 -1.25 -7.39 -1.88
CA LEU A 15 -2.52 -7.57 -1.20
C LEU A 15 -3.50 -8.44 -2.01
N LYS A 16 -3.46 -8.38 -3.35
CA LYS A 16 -4.23 -9.28 -4.21
C LYS A 16 -3.74 -10.72 -4.11
N LYS A 17 -2.43 -10.96 -4.14
CA LYS A 17 -1.83 -12.30 -4.03
C LYS A 17 -2.14 -12.94 -2.67
N GLU A 18 -2.12 -12.14 -1.61
CA GLU A 18 -2.50 -12.56 -0.26
C GLU A 18 -4.03 -12.67 -0.05
N ASN A 19 -4.83 -12.49 -1.11
CA ASN A 19 -6.31 -12.46 -1.06
C ASN A 19 -6.89 -11.44 -0.06
N LYS A 20 -6.12 -10.43 0.36
CA LYS A 20 -6.57 -9.34 1.25
C LYS A 20 -7.48 -8.34 0.52
N ILE A 21 -7.33 -8.22 -0.80
CA ILE A 21 -8.23 -7.45 -1.67
C ILE A 21 -8.48 -8.21 -2.98
N ARG A 22 -9.63 -7.96 -3.62
CA ARG A 22 -9.93 -8.54 -4.95
C ARG A 22 -9.65 -7.54 -6.07
N PHE A 23 -9.94 -6.26 -5.84
CA PHE A 23 -9.86 -5.23 -6.87
C PHE A 23 -9.09 -3.99 -6.39
N ASP A 24 -8.53 -3.22 -7.32
CA ASP A 24 -7.91 -1.91 -7.04
C ASP A 24 -8.87 -0.96 -6.30
N ALA A 25 -10.18 -1.13 -6.51
CA ALA A 25 -11.21 -0.34 -5.85
C ALA A 25 -11.26 -0.56 -4.32
N ASP A 26 -10.91 -1.75 -3.84
CA ASP A 26 -10.87 -2.06 -2.40
C ASP A 26 -9.71 -1.33 -1.73
N PHE A 27 -8.56 -1.30 -2.40
CA PHE A 27 -7.41 -0.49 -1.98
C PHE A 27 -7.74 0.99 -1.99
N CYS A 28 -8.34 1.51 -3.08
CA CYS A 28 -8.73 2.92 -3.18
C CYS A 28 -9.69 3.32 -2.05
N ARG A 29 -10.70 2.50 -1.76
CA ARG A 29 -11.65 2.72 -0.65
C ARG A 29 -10.92 2.80 0.69
N SER A 30 -9.95 1.91 0.90
CA SER A 30 -9.17 1.84 2.15
C SER A 30 -8.21 3.02 2.32
N ALA A 31 -7.62 3.51 1.23
CA ALA A 31 -6.78 4.70 1.21
C ALA A 31 -7.59 6.01 1.21
N GLU A 32 -8.94 5.95 1.18
CA GLU A 32 -9.84 7.10 1.05
C GLU A 32 -9.58 7.94 -0.21
N ILE A 33 -9.28 7.28 -1.33
CA ILE A 33 -9.06 7.94 -2.62
C ILE A 33 -10.06 7.47 -3.67
N ALA A 34 -10.31 8.32 -4.67
CA ALA A 34 -11.07 7.94 -5.85
C ALA A 34 -10.22 7.09 -6.82
N ARG A 35 -10.86 6.25 -7.65
CA ARG A 35 -10.12 5.41 -8.62
C ARG A 35 -9.30 6.22 -9.63
N HIS A 36 -9.82 7.37 -10.08
CA HIS A 36 -9.10 8.24 -11.01
C HIS A 36 -7.81 8.80 -10.39
N TYR A 37 -7.77 8.96 -9.06
CA TYR A 37 -6.57 9.37 -8.35
C TYR A 37 -5.47 8.32 -8.46
N LEU A 38 -5.79 7.04 -8.28
CA LEU A 38 -4.83 5.94 -8.48
C LEU A 38 -4.30 5.91 -9.91
N VAL A 39 -5.15 6.17 -10.91
CA VAL A 39 -4.71 6.31 -12.31
C VAL A 39 -3.73 7.47 -12.48
N ALA A 40 -4.02 8.63 -11.87
CA ALA A 40 -3.12 9.79 -11.91
C ALA A 40 -1.77 9.49 -11.23
N VAL A 41 -1.78 8.77 -10.10
CA VAL A 41 -0.53 8.32 -9.44
C VAL A 41 0.29 7.41 -10.35
N ARG A 42 -0.33 6.44 -11.02
CA ARG A 42 0.35 5.54 -11.98
C ARG A 42 0.96 6.30 -13.17
N LYS A 43 0.42 7.48 -13.51
CA LYS A 43 0.94 8.37 -14.56
C LYS A 43 1.96 9.38 -14.06
N GLY A 44 2.29 9.38 -12.76
CA GLY A 44 3.19 10.36 -12.14
C GLY A 44 2.59 11.75 -11.96
N GLN A 45 1.25 11.88 -12.04
CA GLN A 45 0.53 13.15 -11.95
C GLN A 45 0.06 13.48 -10.52
N SER A 46 0.08 12.50 -9.62
CA SER A 46 -0.32 12.62 -8.22
C SER A 46 0.60 11.78 -7.33
N ASN A 47 0.64 12.09 -6.03
CA ASN A 47 1.46 11.36 -5.06
C ASN A 47 0.63 10.92 -3.85
N PHE A 48 0.84 9.70 -3.37
CA PHE A 48 0.24 9.29 -2.11
C PHE A 48 0.74 10.19 -0.96
N THR A 49 -0.19 10.61 -0.11
CA THR A 49 0.11 11.39 1.09
C THR A 49 0.41 10.46 2.27
N ILE A 50 1.00 11.02 3.33
CA ILE A 50 1.17 10.30 4.60
C ILE A 50 -0.17 9.81 5.17
N LYS A 51 -1.27 10.55 4.95
CA LYS A 51 -2.62 10.11 5.34
C LYS A 51 -3.00 8.82 4.61
N HIS A 52 -2.79 8.74 3.29
CA HIS A 52 -3.09 7.54 2.52
C HIS A 52 -2.26 6.34 2.99
N VAL A 53 -0.97 6.55 3.21
CA VAL A 53 -0.05 5.53 3.73
C VAL A 53 -0.52 5.02 5.09
N LYS A 54 -0.83 5.93 6.03
CA LYS A 54 -1.34 5.59 7.36
C LYS A 54 -2.61 4.75 7.30
N ASN A 55 -3.58 5.16 6.48
CA ASN A 55 -4.85 4.44 6.34
C ASN A 55 -4.63 3.00 5.84
N ILE A 56 -3.75 2.81 4.86
CA ILE A 56 -3.40 1.49 4.34
C ILE A 56 -2.63 0.64 5.35
N CYS A 57 -1.67 1.22 6.07
CA CYS A 57 -0.92 0.52 7.12
C CYS A 57 -1.86 -0.02 8.21
N LEU A 58 -2.80 0.82 8.68
CA LEU A 58 -3.78 0.43 9.68
C LEU A 58 -4.77 -0.62 9.16
N LYS A 59 -5.20 -0.51 7.90
CA LYS A 59 -6.22 -1.41 7.35
C LYS A 59 -5.70 -2.83 7.09
N TYR A 60 -4.44 -2.96 6.68
CA TYR A 60 -3.88 -4.24 6.19
C TYR A 60 -2.69 -4.75 7.02
N GLU A 61 -2.43 -4.10 8.16
CA GLU A 61 -1.31 -4.39 9.06
C GLU A 61 0.04 -4.34 8.33
N VAL A 62 0.18 -3.35 7.44
CA VAL A 62 1.39 -3.15 6.65
C VAL A 62 2.38 -2.33 7.45
N ASN A 63 3.63 -2.76 7.44
CA ASN A 63 4.74 -2.07 8.05
C ASN A 63 5.10 -0.82 7.23
N ALA A 64 4.90 0.36 7.82
CA ALA A 64 5.23 1.63 7.18
C ALA A 64 6.70 1.71 6.76
N ASN A 65 7.62 1.10 7.53
CA ASN A 65 9.05 1.09 7.20
C ASN A 65 9.34 0.39 5.87
N TRP A 66 8.51 -0.58 5.47
CA TRP A 66 8.64 -1.20 4.15
C TRP A 66 8.25 -0.25 3.03
N ILE A 67 7.18 0.54 3.23
CA ILE A 67 6.74 1.56 2.26
C ILE A 67 7.82 2.64 2.10
N PHE A 68 8.49 3.04 3.19
CA PHE A 68 9.59 3.99 3.15
C PHE A 68 10.95 3.38 2.73
N GLY A 69 11.01 2.07 2.46
CA GLY A 69 12.23 1.38 2.02
C GLY A 69 13.29 1.19 3.12
N ILE A 70 12.89 1.29 4.39
CA ILE A 70 13.75 1.13 5.56
C ILE A 70 13.85 -0.34 5.98
N GLN A 71 12.75 -1.10 5.89
CA GLN A 71 12.71 -2.52 6.27
C GLN A 71 12.17 -3.41 5.14
N LYS A 72 12.53 -4.70 5.17
CA LYS A 72 12.09 -5.68 4.17
C LYS A 72 10.75 -6.33 4.50
N ASN A 73 10.36 -6.36 5.77
CA ASN A 73 9.13 -7.02 6.24
C ASN A 73 7.90 -6.20 5.85
N ILE A 74 7.04 -6.76 5.02
CA ILE A 74 5.85 -6.07 4.48
C ILE A 74 4.77 -5.90 5.56
N PHE A 75 4.52 -6.93 6.37
CA PHE A 75 3.47 -6.93 7.39
C PHE A 75 4.09 -6.80 8.79
N ILE A 76 3.32 -6.22 9.72
CA ILE A 76 3.74 -5.95 11.11
C ILE A 76 3.87 -7.25 11.91
N ASN A 77 2.99 -8.22 11.64
CA ASN A 77 3.01 -9.54 12.27
C ASN A 77 3.50 -10.57 11.24
N ILE A 78 4.77 -10.95 11.36
CA ILE A 78 5.15 -12.33 11.08
C ILE A 78 5.08 -12.97 12.46
N ASP A 79 4.02 -13.76 12.70
CA ASP A 79 3.97 -14.60 13.87
C ASP A 79 5.27 -15.39 13.94
N THR A 80 5.86 -15.40 15.13
CA THR A 80 6.88 -16.34 15.56
C THR A 80 6.69 -17.70 14.92
N ASP A 81 7.71 -18.19 14.23
CA ASP A 81 7.94 -19.63 14.11
C ASP A 81 7.94 -20.21 15.55
N MET A 82 6.81 -20.75 15.99
CA MET A 82 6.66 -21.73 17.06
C MET A 82 5.56 -22.71 16.69
#